data_AF-A0A4P6HIZ7-F1
#
_entry.id   AF-A0A4P6HIZ7-F1
#
_cell.length_a   1.000
_cell.length_b   1.000
_cell.length_c   1.000
_cell.angle_alpha   90.00
_cell.angle_beta   90.00
_cell.angle_gamma   90.00
#
_symmetry.space_group_name_H-M   'P 1'
#
loop_
_entity.id
_entity.type
_entity.pdbx_description
1 polymer ?
#
loop_
_entity_poly.entity_id
_entity_poly.type
_entity_poly.pdbx_seq_one_letter_code
_entity_poly.pdbx_strand_id
1 'polypeptide(L)' 'MKREGRKVRAWMVERGITVSEVARLAGVTRPIVSATIHGQRNNRKALRALLDSGCPVRLLALPEDMKGKEAA' A
#
# COMPACT_ATOMS: atom_id res chain seq x y z
N MET A 1 7.54 -8.98 -9.85
CA MET A 1 6.52 -7.91 -9.72
C MET A 1 7.20 -6.66 -9.17
N LYS A 2 7.39 -5.62 -9.99
CA LYS A 2 8.19 -4.43 -9.60
C LYS A 2 7.25 -3.35 -9.06
N ARG A 3 7.19 -3.19 -7.74
CA ARG A 3 6.46 -2.07 -7.11
C ARG A 3 7.29 -0.81 -7.13
N GLU A 4 6.65 0.32 -7.40
CA GLU A 4 7.30 1.62 -7.38
C GLU A 4 7.38 2.18 -5.96
N GLY A 5 8.03 1.43 -5.05
CA GLY A 5 8.02 1.75 -3.61
C GLY A 5 8.50 3.16 -3.27
N ARG A 6 9.42 3.72 -4.07
CA ARG A 6 9.84 5.12 -3.93
C ARG A 6 8.71 6.11 -4.24
N LYS A 7 7.92 5.85 -5.28
CA LYS A 7 6.77 6.69 -5.64
C LYS A 7 5.64 6.58 -4.63
N VAL A 8 5.40 5.37 -4.09
CA VAL A 8 4.44 5.19 -2.98
C VAL A 8 4.88 6.00 -1.76
N ARG A 9 6.17 5.95 -1.41
CA ARG A 9 6.71 6.72 -0.28
C ARG A 9 6.65 8.23 -0.52
N ALA A 10 6.92 8.69 -1.75
CA ALA A 10 6.77 10.10 -2.13
C ALA A 10 5.31 10.56 -1.98
N TRP A 11 4.36 9.80 -2.53
CA TRP A 11 2.92 10.07 -2.39
C TRP A 11 2.48 10.13 -0.92
N MET A 12 2.99 9.23 -0.08
CA MET A 12 2.70 9.24 1.36
C MET A 12 3.20 10.54 2.02
N VAL A 13 4.41 10.98 1.69
CA VAL A 13 4.98 12.24 2.21
C VAL A 13 4.18 13.44 1.73
N GLU A 14 3.82 13.51 0.45
CA GLU A 14 2.99 14.59 -0.13
C GLU A 14 1.61 14.69 0.55
N ARG A 15 1.07 13.57 1.02
CA ARG A 15 -0.22 13.48 1.72
C ARG A 15 -0.12 13.60 3.24
N GLY A 16 1.09 13.69 3.80
CA GLY A 16 1.31 13.67 5.25
C GLY A 16 1.00 12.32 5.92
N ILE A 17 0.87 11.24 5.15
CA ILE A 17 0.53 9.90 5.66
C ILE A 17 1.79 9.18 6.10
N THR A 18 1.79 8.68 7.34
CA THR A 18 2.94 7.92 7.87
C THR A 18 2.78 6.42 7.67
N VAL A 19 3.90 5.69 7.58
CA VAL A 19 3.90 4.22 7.57
C VAL A 19 3.28 3.64 8.84
N SER A 20 3.43 4.34 9.97
CA SER A 20 2.81 3.96 11.25
C SER A 20 1.30 4.04 11.21
N GLU A 21 0.75 5.08 10.57
CA GLU A 21 -0.68 5.25 10.39
C GLU A 21 -1.27 4.16 9.50
N VAL A 22 -0.63 3.88 8.36
CA VAL A 22 -1.04 2.78 7.47
C VAL A 22 -0.98 1.44 8.20
N ALA A 23 0.05 1.21 9.01
CA ALA A 23 0.17 -0.01 9.81
C ALA A 23 -0.98 -0.14 10.81
N ARG A 24 -1.34 0.96 11.48
CA ARG A 24 -2.49 1.03 12.41
C ARG A 24 -3.82 0.74 11.69
N LEU A 25 -4.05 1.37 10.54
CA LEU A 25 -5.28 1.15 9.73
C LEU A 25 -5.38 -0.29 9.21
N ALA A 26 -4.26 -0.87 8.79
CA ALA A 26 -4.19 -2.25 8.31
C ALA A 26 -4.22 -3.31 9.43
N GLY A 27 -4.04 -2.92 10.70
CA GLY A 27 -3.87 -3.86 11.80
C GLY A 27 -2.63 -4.76 11.64
N VAL A 28 -1.53 -4.20 11.10
CA VAL A 28 -0.26 -4.91 10.91
C VAL A 28 0.90 -4.08 11.46
N THR A 29 2.10 -4.65 11.46
CA THR A 29 3.30 -3.95 11.95
C THR A 29 3.93 -3.07 10.86
N ARG A 30 4.64 -2.01 11.26
CA ARG A 30 5.37 -1.10 10.35
C ARG A 30 6.32 -1.83 9.38
N PRO A 31 7.09 -2.86 9.80
CA PRO A 31 7.94 -3.63 8.89
C PRO A 31 7.15 -4.33 7.78
N ILE A 32 5.93 -4.82 8.07
CA ILE A 32 5.06 -5.44 7.06
C ILE A 32 4.64 -4.42 6.00
N VAL A 33 4.26 -3.21 6.41
CA VAL A 33 3.90 -2.13 5.48
C VAL A 33 5.11 -1.74 4.64
N SER A 34 6.27 -1.53 5.26
CA SER A 34 7.52 -1.21 4.57
C SER A 34 7.89 -2.27 3.53
N ALA A 35 7.90 -3.55 3.92
CA ALA A 35 8.14 -4.66 3.00
C ALA A 35 7.12 -4.70 1.86
N THR A 36 5.87 -4.33 2.11
CA THR A 36 4.81 -4.27 1.09
C THR A 36 5.05 -3.14 0.09
N ILE A 37 5.36 -1.93 0.58
CA ILE A 37 5.71 -0.76 -0.24
C ILE A 37 6.90 -1.08 -1.16
N HIS A 38 7.94 -1.71 -0.62
CA HIS A 38 9.13 -2.09 -1.37
C HIS A 38 8.97 -3.35 -2.23
N GLY A 39 7.78 -3.94 -2.29
CA GLY A 39 7.52 -5.15 -3.09
C GLY A 39 8.14 -6.44 -2.57
N GLN A 40 8.72 -6.42 -1.37
CA GLN A 40 9.31 -7.58 -0.69
C GLN A 40 8.24 -8.52 -0.13
N ARG A 41 7.04 -8.00 0.18
CA ARG A 41 5.89 -8.78 0.63
C ARG A 41 4.59 -8.36 -0.08
N ASN A 42 3.66 -9.30 -0.19
CA ASN A 42 2.32 -9.09 -0.72
C ASN A 42 1.29 -9.13 0.41
N ASN A 43 1.32 -8.15 1.32
CA ASN A 43 0.33 -8.11 2.39
C ASN A 43 -0.96 -7.43 1.92
N ARG A 44 -2.05 -8.21 1.80
CA ARG A 44 -3.36 -7.73 1.35
C ARG A 44 -3.95 -6.64 2.25
N LYS A 45 -3.74 -6.72 3.58
CA LYS A 45 -4.22 -5.71 4.54
C LYS A 45 -3.50 -4.37 4.35
N ALA A 46 -2.18 -4.41 4.19
CA ALA A 46 -1.39 -3.20 3.94
C ALA A 46 -1.72 -2.56 2.58
N LEU A 47 -1.88 -3.38 1.53
CA LEU A 47 -2.32 -2.89 0.21
C LEU A 47 -3.73 -2.28 0.28
N ARG A 48 -4.66 -2.93 0.98
CA ARG A 48 -6.02 -2.41 1.14
C ARG A 48 -6.04 -1.10 1.93
N ALA A 49 -5.29 -1.01 3.03
CA ALA A 49 -5.18 0.24 3.78
C ALA A 49 -4.58 1.37 2.94
N LEU A 50 -3.55 1.10 2.12
CA LEU A 50 -3.00 2.09 1.20
C LEU A 50 -4.04 2.54 0.16
N LEU A 51 -4.85 1.62 -0.39
CA LEU A 51 -5.95 1.95 -1.30
C LEU A 51 -7.03 2.78 -0.62
N ASP A 52 -7.47 2.38 0.57
CA ASP A 52 -8.50 3.08 1.34
C ASP A 52 -8.02 4.48 1.77
N SER A 53 -6.71 4.67 1.96
CA SER A 53 -6.09 6.01 2.14
C SER A 53 -5.98 6.84 0.85
N GLY A 54 -6.41 6.31 -0.29
CA GLY A 54 -6.39 6.99 -1.59
C GLY A 54 -5.10 6.83 -2.39
N CYS A 55 -4.26 5.84 -2.09
CA CYS A 55 -3.04 5.59 -2.84
C CYS A 55 -3.38 5.06 -4.24
N PRO A 56 -2.85 5.67 -5.33
CA PRO A 56 -3.15 5.23 -6.68
C PRO A 56 -2.75 3.77 -6.94
N VAL A 57 -3.70 2.99 -7.46
CA VAL A 57 -3.51 1.56 -7.85
C VAL A 57 -2.26 1.36 -8.71
N ARG A 58 -2.00 2.29 -9.63
CA ARG A 58 -0.83 2.28 -10.52
C ARG A 58 0.51 2.25 -9.77
N LEU A 59 0.59 2.87 -8.59
CA LEU A 59 1.80 2.90 -7.75
C LEU A 59 1.95 1.63 -6.91
N LEU A 60 0.81 1.10 -6.43
CA LEU A 60 0.78 -0.12 -5.63
C LEU A 60 1.04 -1.38 -6.44
N ALA A 61 0.95 -1.28 -7.78
CA ALA A 61 1.00 -2.38 -8.72
C ALA A 61 0.21 -3.55 -8.14
N LEU A 62 -1.10 -3.38 -7.95
CA LEU A 62 -1.89 -4.40 -7.27
C LEU A 62 -1.77 -5.75 -8.01
N PRO A 63 -1.73 -6.88 -7.29
CA PRO A 63 -1.86 -8.19 -7.92
C PRO A 63 -3.17 -8.23 -8.70
N GLU A 64 -3.20 -8.95 -9.83
CA GLU A 64 -4.37 -9.02 -10.70
C GLU A 64 -5.63 -9.51 -9.96
N ASP A 65 -5.44 -10.38 -8.97
CA ASP A 65 -6.46 -10.89 -8.04
C ASP A 65 -7.13 -9.82 -7.16
N MET A 66 -6.50 -8.65 -6.98
CA MET A 66 -7.08 -7.51 -6.23
C MET A 66 -7.74 -6.46 -7.14
N LYS A 67 -7.58 -6.53 -8.47
CA LYS A 67 -8.22 -5.60 -9.41
C LYS A 67 -9.74 -5.81 -9.53
N GLY A 68 -10.27 -6.91 -8.99
CA GLY A 68 -11.69 -7.28 -9.09
C GLY A 68 -12.62 -6.78 -7.97
N LYS A 69 -12.13 -5.99 -7.00
CA LYS A 69 -12.95 -5.47 -5.87
C LYS A 69 -13.05 -3.94 -5.85
N GLU A 70 -13.20 -3.32 -7.01
CA GLU A 70 -13.66 -1.92 -7.16
C GLU A 70 -15.09 -1.81 -7.71
N ALA A 71 -15.87 -2.89 -7.71
CA ALA A 71 -17.30 -2.83 -8.01
C ALA A 71 -18.10 -3.77 -7.10
N ALA A 72 -18.48 -3.28 -5.93
CA ALA A 72 -19.65 -3.71 -5.16
C ALA A 72 -19.94 -2.67 -4.07
#